data_AF-H9W3H3-F1
#
_entry.id   AF-H9W3H3-F1
#
_cell.length_a   1.000
_cell.length_b   1.000
_cell.length_c   1.000
_cell.angle_alpha   90.00
_cell.angle_beta   90.00
_cell.angle_gamma   90.00
#
_symmetry.space_group_name_H-M   'P 1'
#
loop_
_entity.id
_entity.type
_entity.pdbx_description
1 polymer ?
#
loop_
_entity_poly.entity_id
_entity_poly.type
_entity_poly.pdbx_seq_one_letter_code
_entity_poly.pdbx_strand_id
1 'polypeptide(L)'
;EEEDKEINETTLRTKAALEKIVNVRLSAAQPKNVPQQSSEATHIKYTPSQQSVAFNSGAKERIIRMVEMPKDPLEPPKFKHKRVPKASGSPPVPV
;
A
#
# COMPACT_ATOMS: atom_id res chain seq x y z
N GLU A 1 -33.30 12.42 -3.51
CA GLU A 1 -33.06 11.56 -2.35
C GLU A 1 -32.02 10.46 -2.61
N GLU A 2 -32.27 9.48 -3.48
CA GLU A 2 -31.26 8.44 -3.80
C GLU A 2 -30.05 9.00 -4.57
N GLU A 3 -30.29 9.86 -5.56
CA GLU A 3 -29.21 10.55 -6.30
C GLU A 3 -28.35 11.43 -5.39
N ASP A 4 -28.97 12.16 -4.46
CA ASP A 4 -28.25 12.97 -3.47
C ASP A 4 -27.40 12.10 -2.53
N LYS A 5 -27.86 10.90 -2.17
CA LYS A 5 -27.08 9.94 -1.37
C LYS A 5 -25.88 9.44 -2.16
N GLU A 6 -26.05 9.08 -3.44
CA GLU A 6 -24.97 8.61 -4.31
C GLU A 6 -23.90 9.69 -4.53
N ILE A 7 -24.32 10.94 -4.76
CA ILE A 7 -23.41 12.09 -4.88
C ILE A 7 -22.63 12.29 -3.58
N ASN A 8 -23.31 12.23 -2.43
CA ASN A 8 -22.65 12.36 -1.13
C ASN A 8 -21.66 11.21 -0.86
N GLU A 9 -22.04 9.96 -1.15
CA GLU A 9 -21.14 8.80 -1.00
C GLU A 9 -19.90 8.94 -1.89
N THR A 10 -20.10 9.30 -3.16
CA THR A 10 -19.01 9.51 -4.12
C THR A 10 -18.10 10.66 -3.67
N THR A 11 -18.68 11.74 -3.16
CA THR A 11 -17.94 12.89 -2.62
C THR A 11 -17.10 12.49 -1.40
N LEU A 12 -17.67 11.71 -0.47
CA LEU A 12 -16.95 11.23 0.71
C LEU A 12 -15.81 10.27 0.33
N ARG A 13 -16.07 9.35 -0.60
CA ARG A 13 -15.07 8.40 -1.11
C ARG A 13 -13.91 9.10 -1.79
N THR A 14 -14.21 10.08 -2.65
CA THR A 14 -13.18 10.86 -3.37
C THR A 14 -12.39 11.75 -2.42
N LYS A 15 -13.06 12.42 -1.48
CA LYS A 15 -12.40 13.20 -0.42
C LYS A 15 -11.43 12.35 0.40
N ALA A 16 -11.87 11.18 0.88
CA ALA A 16 -11.01 10.27 1.64
C ALA A 16 -9.82 9.75 0.81
N ALA A 17 -10.00 9.52 -0.49
CA ALA A 17 -8.91 9.13 -1.38
C ALA A 17 -7.88 10.25 -1.58
N LEU A 18 -8.33 11.50 -1.76
CA LEU A 18 -7.46 12.67 -1.90
C LEU A 18 -6.69 12.96 -0.60
N GLU A 19 -7.35 12.87 0.56
CA GLU A 19 -6.71 13.05 1.87
C GLU A 19 -5.57 12.04 2.09
N LYS A 20 -5.77 10.76 1.71
CA LYS A 20 -4.71 9.74 1.77
C LYS A 20 -3.49 10.13 0.93
N ILE A 21 -3.70 10.64 -0.29
CA ILE A 21 -2.60 11.06 -1.18
C ILE A 21 -1.87 12.26 -0.58
N VAL A 22 -2.60 13.24 -0.04
CA VAL A 22 -2.02 14.43 0.58
C VAL A 22 -1.19 14.06 1.80
N ASN A 23 -1.69 13.17 2.67
CA ASN A 23 -0.97 12.71 3.86
C ASN A 23 0.36 12.03 3.50
N VAL A 24 0.39 11.21 2.44
CA VAL A 24 1.64 10.60 1.95
C VAL A 24 2.63 11.64 1.43
N ARG A 25 2.15 12.72 0.79
CA ARG A 25 3.04 13.81 0.32
C ARG A 25 3.57 14.64 1.48
N LEU A 26 2.74 14.92 2.47
CA LEU A 26 3.13 15.69 3.66
C LEU A 26 4.17 14.94 4.51
N SER A 27 4.01 13.62 4.70
CA SER A 27 4.97 12.82 5.46
C SER A 27 6.35 12.75 4.80
N ALA A 28 6.40 12.71 3.47
CA ALA A 28 7.65 12.77 2.72
C ALA A 28 8.32 14.15 2.79
N ALA A 29 7.53 15.23 2.78
CA ALA A 29 8.04 16.60 2.86
C ALA A 29 8.57 16.96 4.26
N GLN A 30 7.96 16.42 5.32
CA GLN A 30 8.32 16.68 6.72
C GLN A 30 8.55 15.38 7.51
N PRO A 31 9.65 14.64 7.25
CA PRO A 31 9.87 13.31 7.82
C PRO A 31 10.16 13.32 9.33
N LYS A 32 10.56 14.46 9.90
CA LYS A 32 10.86 14.59 11.34
C LYS A 32 9.62 14.81 12.21
N ASN A 33 8.53 15.30 11.63
CA ASN A 33 7.35 15.77 12.38
C ASN A 33 6.25 14.70 12.50
N VAL A 34 6.38 13.59 11.77
CA VAL A 34 5.38 12.52 11.77
C VAL A 34 5.92 11.34 12.58
N PRO A 35 5.35 11.03 13.76
CA PRO A 35 5.74 9.84 14.50
C PRO A 35 5.43 8.60 13.66
N GLN A 36 6.42 7.73 13.46
CA GLN A 36 6.18 6.42 12.84
C GLN A 36 5.36 5.58 13.81
N GLN A 37 4.12 5.32 13.43
CA GLN A 37 3.23 4.47 14.19
C GLN A 37 3.66 3.02 13.94
N SER A 38 4.25 2.36 14.94
CA SER A 38 4.59 0.94 14.85
C SER A 38 3.30 0.15 14.69
N SER A 39 3.13 -0.51 13.55
CA SER A 39 1.98 -1.37 13.32
C SER A 39 2.09 -2.66 14.14
N GLU A 40 0.98 -3.09 14.74
CA GLU A 40 0.93 -4.37 15.43
C GLU A 40 1.15 -5.54 14.45
N ALA A 41 1.59 -6.68 14.98
CA ALA A 41 1.87 -7.85 14.16
C ALA A 41 0.59 -8.39 13.49
N THR A 42 0.61 -8.51 12.16
CA THR A 42 -0.52 -9.03 11.38
C THR A 42 -0.35 -10.52 11.10
N HIS A 43 -1.43 -11.29 11.14
CA HIS A 43 -1.41 -12.72 10.82
C HIS A 43 -2.13 -12.96 9.49
N ILE A 44 -1.42 -13.54 8.53
CA ILE A 44 -1.92 -13.80 7.18
C ILE A 44 -2.00 -15.30 6.98
N LYS A 45 -3.17 -15.79 6.57
CA LYS A 45 -3.35 -17.17 6.10
C LYS A 45 -2.97 -17.24 4.62
N TYR A 46 -1.98 -18.05 4.29
CA TYR A 46 -1.47 -18.23 2.94
C TYR A 46 -1.66 -19.67 2.47
N THR A 47 -2.30 -19.83 1.32
CA THR A 47 -2.46 -21.12 0.63
C THR A 47 -1.50 -21.14 -0.56
N PRO A 48 -0.41 -21.93 -0.51
CA PRO A 48 0.53 -22.02 -1.62
C PRO A 48 -0.13 -22.64 -2.87
N SER A 49 0.26 -22.15 -4.04
CA SER A 49 -0.19 -22.69 -5.33
C SER A 49 0.42 -24.06 -5.63
N GLN A 50 1.67 -24.29 -5.23
CA GLN A 50 2.32 -25.59 -5.33
C GLN A 50 1.97 -26.45 -4.12
N GLN A 51 1.14 -27.48 -4.33
CA GLN A 51 0.67 -28.39 -3.29
C GLN A 51 1.20 -29.81 -3.58
N SER A 52 1.99 -30.34 -2.65
CA SER A 52 2.41 -31.74 -2.63
C SER A 52 2.61 -32.17 -1.18
N VAL A 53 2.40 -33.45 -0.88
CA VAL A 53 2.55 -34.04 0.46
C VAL A 53 3.97 -33.90 1.01
N ALA A 54 4.97 -33.74 0.14
CA ALA A 54 6.35 -33.50 0.52
C ALA A 54 6.62 -32.06 1.01
N PHE A 55 5.72 -31.12 0.73
CA PHE A 55 5.89 -29.72 1.12
C PHE A 55 5.02 -29.36 2.32
N ASN A 56 5.47 -28.36 3.09
CA ASN A 56 4.73 -27.83 4.24
C ASN A 56 4.32 -28.90 5.28
N SER A 57 5.13 -29.94 5.43
CA SER A 57 4.83 -31.08 6.31
C SER A 57 3.45 -31.71 6.06
N GLY A 58 2.95 -31.66 4.81
CA GLY A 58 1.63 -32.15 4.42
C GLY A 58 0.46 -31.20 4.73
N ALA A 59 0.71 -30.03 5.33
CA ALA A 59 -0.33 -29.04 5.58
C ALA A 59 -0.68 -28.24 4.31
N LYS A 60 -1.98 -27.97 4.13
CA LYS A 60 -2.48 -27.22 2.96
C LYS A 60 -2.25 -25.71 3.05
N GLU A 61 -2.15 -25.16 4.26
CA GLU A 61 -2.08 -23.72 4.50
C GLU A 61 -0.95 -23.37 5.47
N ARG A 62 -0.51 -22.11 5.46
CA ARG A 62 0.45 -21.54 6.40
C ARG A 62 -0.14 -20.29 7.05
N ILE A 63 0.10 -20.10 8.34
CA ILE A 63 -0.21 -18.85 9.03
C ILE A 63 1.12 -18.11 9.24
N ILE A 64 1.23 -16.92 8.64
CA ILE A 64 2.44 -16.10 8.66
C ILE A 64 2.18 -14.88 9.53
N ARG A 65 3.03 -14.65 10.54
CA ARG A 65 3.02 -13.43 11.34
C ARG A 65 3.96 -12.41 10.70
N MET A 66 3.39 -11.36 10.10
CA MET A 66 4.12 -10.25 9.51
C MET A 66 4.31 -9.14 10.56
N VAL A 67 5.56 -8.72 10.75
CA VAL A 67 5.94 -7.62 11.65
C VAL A 67 6.74 -6.62 10.86
N GLU A 68 6.46 -5.33 11.06
CA GLU A 68 7.25 -4.25 10.47
C GLU A 68 8.63 -4.19 11.12
N MET A 69 9.68 -4.12 10.30
CA MET A 69 11.04 -3.98 10.80
C MET A 69 11.24 -2.56 11.35
N PRO A 70 11.68 -2.40 12.62
CA PRO A 70 11.97 -1.09 13.18
C PRO A 70 12.99 -0.34 12.32
N LYS A 71 12.69 0.91 11.97
CA LYS A 71 13.54 1.77 11.15
C LYS A 71 14.27 2.79 12.03
N ASP A 72 15.55 3.01 11.77
CA ASP A 72 16.33 4.05 12.43
C ASP A 72 15.93 5.45 11.91
N PRO A 73 15.49 6.37 12.80
CA PRO A 73 15.15 7.75 12.42
C PRO A 73 16.31 8.57 11.83
N LEU A 74 17.56 8.20 12.13
CA LEU A 74 18.76 8.91 11.66
C LEU A 74 19.38 8.31 10.40
N GLU A 75 18.85 7.18 9.92
CA GLU A 75 19.34 6.53 8.71
C GLU A 75 19.04 7.41 7.47
N PRO A 76 20.06 7.79 6.67
CA PRO A 76 19.85 8.59 5.47
C PRO A 76 19.12 7.81 4.35
N PRO A 77 18.58 8.49 3.31
CA PRO A 77 17.91 7.82 2.20
C PRO A 77 18.82 6.82 1.47
N LYS A 78 18.33 5.57 1.30
CA LYS A 78 19.10 4.45 0.73
C LYS A 78 19.33 4.55 -0.78
N PHE A 79 18.44 5.22 -1.51
CA PHE A 79 18.42 5.20 -2.98
C PHE A 79 18.60 6.59 -3.60
N LYS A 80 19.28 6.65 -4.75
CA LYS A 80 19.47 7.87 -5.55
C LYS A 80 18.28 8.08 -6.50
N HIS A 81 18.01 9.34 -6.86
CA HIS A 81 16.99 9.67 -7.86
C HIS A 81 17.42 9.21 -9.25
N LYS A 82 16.59 8.40 -9.93
CA LYS A 82 16.80 7.96 -11.31
C LYS A 82 15.74 8.57 -12.23
N ARG A 83 16.16 9.20 -13.34
CA ARG A 83 15.25 9.70 -14.37
C ARG A 83 15.00 8.59 -15.39
N VAL A 84 13.73 8.27 -15.61
CA VAL A 84 13.30 7.30 -16.61
C VAL A 84 12.52 8.02 -17.72
N PRO A 85 12.62 7.59 -19.00
CA PRO A 85 11.77 8.13 -20.06
C PRO A 85 10.29 7.93 -19.75
N LYS A 86 9.45 8.83 -20.25
CA LYS A 86 7.99 8.72 -20.10
C LYS A 86 7.49 7.52 -20.89
N ALA A 87 6.68 6.68 -20.27
CA ALA A 87 6.01 5.56 -20.95
C ALA A 87 5.10 6.08 -22.08
N SER A 88 4.84 5.24 -23.08
CA SER A 88 3.83 5.54 -24.10
C SER A 88 2.47 5.79 -23.45
N GLY A 89 1.69 6.72 -24.00
CA GLY A 89 0.35 7.04 -23.49
C GLY A 89 -0.62 5.86 -23.60
N SER A 90 -1.80 6.02 -22.99
CA SER A 90 -2.92 5.13 -23.28
C SER A 90 -3.20 5.13 -24.79
N PRO A 91 -3.66 3.99 -25.35
CA PRO A 91 -4.07 3.96 -26.76
C PRO A 91 -5.06 5.11 -27.02
N PRO A 92 -4.97 5.76 -28.19
CA PRO A 92 -5.87 6.84 -28.52
C PRO A 92 -7.32 6.33 -28.50
N VAL A 93 -8.23 7.17 -28.02
CA VAL A 93 -9.65 6.86 -28.13
C VAL A 93 -10.05 6.78 -29.60
N PRO A 94 -10.99 5.89 -29.98
CA PRO A 94 -11.57 5.91 -31.32
C PRO A 94 -12.17 7.29 -31.63
N VAL A 95 -12.00 7.73 -32.87
CA VAL A 95 -12.60 8.98 -33.39
C VAL A 95 -14.01 8.68 -33.88
#